data_AF-A0A2V6WE03-F1
#
_entry.id   AF-A0A2V6WE03-F1
#
_cell.length_a   1.000
_cell.length_b   1.000
_cell.length_c   1.000
_cell.angle_alpha   90.00
_cell.angle_beta   90.00
_cell.angle_gamma   90.00
#
_symmetry.space_group_name_H-M   'P 1'
#
loop_
_entity.id
_entity.type
_entity.pdbx_description
1 polymer ?
#
loop_
_entity_poly.entity_id
_entity_poly.type
_entity_poly.pdbx_seq_one_letter_code
_entity_poly.pdbx_strand_id
1 'polypeptide(L)' 'HPDEFAELAEIGRGLGFAHVESGPLVRSSYHAKRQVQLAAEPPARQP' A
#
# COMPACT_ATOMS: atom_id res chain seq x y z
N HIS A 1 -13.52 -18.62 6.42
CA HIS A 1 -14.28 -18.45 5.17
C HIS A 1 -13.52 -17.49 4.27
N PRO A 2 -13.50 -17.65 2.93
CA PRO A 2 -12.79 -16.71 2.06
C PRO A 2 -13.42 -15.31 2.04
N ASP A 3 -14.67 -15.18 2.49
CA ASP A 3 -15.49 -13.97 2.46
C ASP A 3 -14.99 -12.88 3.44
N GLU A 4 -14.35 -13.28 4.53
CA GLU A 4 -13.78 -12.38 5.54
C GLU A 4 -12.70 -11.46 4.94
N PHE A 5 -11.97 -11.96 3.93
CA PHE A 5 -10.96 -11.15 3.24
C PHE A 5 -11.60 -10.05 2.38
N ALA A 6 -12.76 -10.30 1.79
CA ALA A 6 -13.48 -9.31 0.99
C ALA A 6 -14.01 -8.18 1.88
N GLU A 7 -14.57 -8.51 3.05
CA GLU A 7 -15.04 -7.54 4.04
C GLU A 7 -13.90 -6.62 4.51
N LEU A 8 -12.75 -7.19 4.85
CA LEU A 8 -11.57 -6.42 5.26
C LEU A 8 -11.05 -5.49 4.15
N ALA A 9 -11.15 -5.92 2.89
CA ALA A 9 -10.77 -5.08 1.76
C ALA A 9 -11.70 -3.86 1.60
N GLU A 10 -13.01 -4.06 1.74
CA GLU A 10 -14.01 -3.00 1.69
C GLU A 10 -13.84 -2.00 2.84
N ILE A 11 -13.59 -2.50 4.06
CA ILE A 11 -13.29 -1.65 5.22
C ILE A 11 -12.06 -0.78 4.93
N GLY A 12 -10.97 -1.37 4.43
CA GLY A 12 -9.76 -0.61 4.10
C GLY A 12 -10.01 0.47 3.04
N ARG A 13 -10.81 0.18 2.02
CA ARG A 13 -11.19 1.17 1.00
C ARG A 13 -12.03 2.30 1.60
N GLY A 14 -12.98 1.96 2.48
CA GLY A 14 -13.80 2.94 3.20
C GLY A 14 -13.01 3.86 4.14
N LEU A 15 -11.85 3.40 4.63
CA LEU A 15 -10.93 4.18 5.45
C LEU A 15 -10.00 5.11 4.65
N GLY A 16 -10.03 5.03 3.31
CA GLY A 16 -9.24 5.90 2.43
C GLY A 16 -7.82 5.40 2.13
N PHE A 17 -7.51 4.13 2.38
CA PHE A 17 -6.25 3.54 1.96
C PHE A 17 -6.17 3.48 0.42
N ALA A 18 -5.11 4.04 -0.16
CA ALA A 18 -4.90 4.07 -1.60
C ALA A 18 -4.72 2.67 -2.24
N HIS A 19 -4.33 1.68 -1.44
CA HIS A 19 -4.16 0.29 -1.87
C HIS A 19 -4.44 -0.65 -0.71
N VAL A 20 -5.27 -1.68 -0.94
CA VAL A 20 -5.67 -2.67 0.07
C VAL A 20 -5.63 -4.06 -0.54
N GLU A 21 -4.80 -4.94 0.02
CA GLU A 21 -4.70 -6.35 -0.35
C GLU A 21 -5.12 -7.21 0.84
N SER A 22 -6.12 -8.06 0.62
CA SER A 22 -6.67 -8.95 1.65
C SER A 22 -6.91 -10.33 1.03
N GLY A 23 -6.24 -11.35 1.56
CA GLY A 23 -6.32 -12.72 1.08
C GLY A 23 -5.42 -13.68 1.89
N PRO A 24 -5.70 -14.99 1.86
CA PRO A 24 -5.05 -15.98 2.73
C PRO A 24 -3.53 -16.12 2.50
N LEU A 25 -3.04 -15.74 1.32
CA LEU A 25 -1.63 -15.76 0.94
C LEU A 25 -0.98 -14.37 0.92
N VAL A 26 -1.71 -13.31 1.31
CA VAL A 26 -1.14 -11.96 1.40
C VAL A 26 -0.08 -11.96 2.52
N ARG A 27 1.10 -11.42 2.19
CA ARG A 27 2.24 -11.30 3.10
C ARG A 27 2.83 -9.89 2.96
N SER A 28 3.14 -9.26 4.09
CA SER A 28 3.71 -7.91 4.16
C SER A 28 5.01 -7.72 3.37
N SER A 29 5.72 -8.80 3.03
CA SER A 29 7.02 -8.79 2.37
C SER A 29 6.98 -8.87 0.83
N TYR A 30 5.81 -9.03 0.18
CA TYR A 30 5.75 -9.16 -1.28
C TYR A 30 5.88 -7.81 -2.04
N HIS A 31 5.62 -6.67 -1.37
CA HIS A 31 5.78 -5.32 -1.96
C HIS A 31 6.80 -4.40 -1.28
N ALA A 32 7.39 -4.79 -0.15
CA ALA A 32 8.41 -3.96 0.54
C ALA A 32 9.71 -3.73 -0.28
N LYS A 33 9.98 -4.56 -1.30
CA LYS A 33 11.16 -4.42 -2.18
C LYS A 33 11.02 -3.35 -3.27
N ARG A 34 9.89 -2.64 -3.39
CA ARG A 34 9.71 -1.51 -4.33
C ARG A 34 9.34 -0.20 -3.63
N GLN A 35 10.04 0.13 -2.54
CA GLN A 35 10.11 1.51 -2.03
C GLN A 35 11.54 2.05 -2.17
N VAL A 36 12.06 2.00 -3.40
CA VAL A 36 13.31 2.68 -3.76
C VAL A 36 12.93 3.85 -4.68
N GLN A 37 13.25 5.06 -4.20
CA GLN A 37 13.30 6.35 -4.92
C GLN A 37 11.99 7.12 -5.17
N LEU A 38 11.48 7.83 -4.16
CA LEU A 38 10.78 9.12 -4.35
C LEU A 38 11.08 10.18 -3.27
N ALA A 39 12.13 10.00 -2.46
CA ALA A 39 12.46 10.92 -1.35
C ALA A 39 13.90 11.49 -1.44
N ALA A 40 14.38 11.79 -2.64
CA ALA A 40 15.70 12.39 -2.82
C ALA A 40 15.74 13.41 -3.97
N GLU A 41 15.01 14.51 -3.83
CA GLU A 41 15.48 15.78 -4.42
C GLU A 41 14.85 16.97 -3.68
N PRO A 42 15.63 17.74 -2.89
CA PRO A 42 15.18 19.07 -2.49
C PRO A 42 15.16 19.97 -3.74
N PRO A 43 14.17 20.87 -3.89
CA PRO A 43 14.09 21.74 -5.06
C PRO A 43 15.34 22.61 -5.15
N ALA A 44 16.06 22.50 -6.27
CA ALA A 44 17.21 23.33 -6.57
C ALA A 44 16.82 24.81 -6.49
N ARG A 45 17.35 25.52 -5.50
CA ARG A 45 17.30 26.98 -5.43
C ARG A 45 18.19 27.50 -6.55
N GLN A 46 17.59 28.01 -7.62
CA GLN A 46 18.30 28.76 -8.66
C GLN A 46 18.43 30.24 -8.24
N PRO A 47 19.53 30.93 -8.60
CA PRO A 47 19.84 32.29 -8.16
C PRO A 47 18.89 33.35 -8.72
#